data_AF-A0A1H6DKZ0-F1
#
_entry.id   AF-A0A1H6DKZ0-F1
#
_cell.length_a   1.000
_cell.length_b   1.000
_cell.length_c   1.000
_cell.angle_alpha   90.00
_cell.angle_beta   90.00
_cell.angle_gamma   90.00
#
_symmetry.space_group_name_H-M   'P 1'
#
loop_
_entity.id
_entity.type
_entity.pdbx_description
1 polymer ?
#
loop_
_entity_poly.entity_id
_entity_poly.type
_entity_poly.pdbx_seq_one_letter_code
_entity_poly.pdbx_strand_id
1 'polypeptide(L)'
;MSARLEILSGLGGKAPAALLLETATARILIEAGGALEPGMEIDWELPEDRPLDAVVITHDHVDHIGAADMLPAGVPVYATEPVATALPDYLQHRPLPLNGELEIAGIRVRCGQAGHSLGGVWLHFDIGGGLFYSGDYSLESTLFRFDPPPPAELALLDASYGLYDNPQTDCRAALQARLEQPTLLPVPASGRALEMALWLDEQGIDWAMDQRCADQLDTLKCLPEGCFQPGVRERLERLSGSGSLDRSHVALVGSPEGLGEEIERLIARGDRQLIYTGYTPPKARADVEEGRASWLRWNVHPRSSDLRRLSDILGARRTVPLFTGLEPLTRWRALLGDALYLPAQGWAARSTNAAISID
;
A
#
# COMPACT_ATOMS: atom_id res chain seq x y z
N MET A 1 27.45 -10.70 -3.17
CA MET A 1 27.77 -9.50 -2.36
C MET A 1 27.06 -9.72 -1.06
N SER A 2 27.80 -9.79 0.06
CA SER A 2 27.18 -9.96 1.37
C SER A 2 26.53 -8.66 1.83
N ALA A 3 25.40 -8.76 2.50
CA ALA A 3 24.67 -7.64 3.07
C ALA A 3 24.02 -8.00 4.40
N ARG A 4 23.67 -6.97 5.15
CA ARG A 4 22.81 -7.04 6.34
C ARG A 4 21.57 -6.22 6.05
N LEU A 5 20.40 -6.83 6.22
CA LEU A 5 19.12 -6.13 6.21
C LEU A 5 18.60 -6.05 7.64
N GLU A 6 18.36 -4.86 8.14
CA GLU A 6 17.70 -4.61 9.41
C GLU A 6 16.29 -4.10 9.17
N ILE A 7 15.29 -4.85 9.62
CA ILE A 7 13.90 -4.39 9.66
C ILE A 7 13.83 -3.50 10.89
N LEU A 8 13.72 -2.18 10.70
CA LEU A 8 13.63 -1.21 11.81
C LEU A 8 12.18 -1.12 12.31
N SER A 9 11.20 -1.25 11.41
CA SER A 9 9.78 -1.38 11.75
C SER A 9 9.00 -2.17 10.69
N GLY A 10 7.77 -2.57 11.03
CA GLY A 10 6.88 -3.37 10.19
C GLY A 10 6.90 -4.89 10.49
N LEU A 11 7.72 -5.37 11.43
CA LEU A 11 7.71 -6.78 11.84
C LEU A 11 6.79 -7.03 13.05
N GLY A 12 5.89 -8.01 12.94
CA GLY A 12 5.08 -8.50 14.05
C GLY A 12 3.81 -7.69 14.36
N GLY A 13 3.55 -6.63 13.61
CA GLY A 13 2.33 -5.83 13.72
C GLY A 13 2.22 -4.80 12.60
N LYS A 14 1.07 -4.14 12.50
CA LYS A 14 0.91 -2.97 11.62
C LYS A 14 1.72 -1.82 12.21
N ALA A 15 2.67 -1.30 11.44
CA ALA A 15 3.59 -0.27 11.88
C ALA A 15 4.14 0.49 10.65
N PRO A 16 4.70 1.69 10.83
CA PRO A 16 5.37 2.42 9.76
C PRO A 16 6.49 1.57 9.12
N ALA A 17 6.64 1.65 7.81
CA ALA A 17 7.66 0.91 7.08
C ALA A 17 9.03 1.59 7.20
N ALA A 18 10.04 0.84 7.65
CA ALA A 18 11.42 1.26 7.62
C ALA A 18 12.36 0.05 7.64
N LEU A 19 13.21 -0.08 6.63
CA LEU A 19 14.22 -1.13 6.53
C LEU A 19 15.57 -0.56 6.14
N LEU A 20 16.63 -0.99 6.81
CA LEU A 20 17.99 -0.54 6.55
C LEU A 20 18.80 -1.66 5.88
N LEU A 21 19.22 -1.43 4.64
CA LEU A 21 20.06 -2.34 3.87
C LEU A 21 21.51 -1.86 3.87
N GLU A 22 22.41 -2.69 4.37
CA GLU A 22 23.82 -2.37 4.54
C GLU A 22 24.71 -3.39 3.82
N THR A 23 25.66 -2.88 3.05
CA THR A 23 26.78 -3.64 2.49
C THR A 23 28.09 -3.00 2.95
N ALA A 24 29.23 -3.56 2.53
CA ALA A 24 30.52 -2.92 2.80
C ALA A 24 30.59 -1.49 2.25
N THR A 25 29.92 -1.21 1.12
CA THR A 25 30.06 0.05 0.39
C THR A 25 28.79 0.90 0.36
N ALA A 26 27.63 0.34 0.68
CA ALA A 26 26.33 1.03 0.57
C ALA A 26 25.51 0.94 1.85
N ARG A 27 24.82 2.02 2.20
CA ARG A 27 23.82 2.11 3.26
C ARG A 27 22.54 2.73 2.70
N ILE A 28 21.50 1.93 2.52
CA ILE A 28 20.25 2.35 1.87
C ILE A 28 19.10 2.17 2.85
N LEU A 29 18.33 3.25 3.07
CA LEU A 29 17.06 3.16 3.78
C LEU A 29 15.94 2.86 2.76
N ILE A 30 15.12 1.87 3.05
CA ILE A 30 13.95 1.46 2.26
C ILE A 30 12.73 1.87 3.08
N GLU A 31 11.94 2.80 2.55
CA GLU A 31 10.85 3.52 3.21
C GLU A 31 11.28 4.46 4.34
N ALA A 32 10.47 5.50 4.54
CA ALA A 32 10.56 6.44 5.65
C ALA A 32 9.14 6.62 6.21
N GLY A 33 8.59 5.54 6.76
CA GLY A 33 7.21 5.49 7.23
C GLY A 33 6.93 6.41 8.41
N GLY A 34 5.83 7.15 8.33
CA GLY A 34 5.30 7.98 9.40
C GLY A 34 4.18 7.30 10.20
N ALA A 35 3.71 8.00 11.23
CA ALA A 35 2.64 7.52 12.10
C ALA A 35 1.34 7.23 11.35
N LEU A 36 0.77 6.04 11.57
CA LEU A 36 -0.47 5.57 10.93
C LEU A 36 -1.72 6.35 11.34
N GLU A 37 -1.75 6.85 12.57
CA GLU A 37 -2.84 7.65 13.12
C GLU A 37 -2.26 8.85 13.89
N PRO A 38 -2.99 9.99 13.95
CA PRO A 38 -2.60 11.11 14.78
C PRO A 38 -2.36 10.68 16.23
N GLY A 39 -1.17 10.99 16.75
CA GLY A 39 -0.77 10.64 18.13
C GLY A 39 -0.14 9.26 18.30
N MET A 40 -0.01 8.46 17.24
CA MET A 40 0.88 7.29 17.24
C MET A 40 2.34 7.74 17.13
N GLU A 41 3.25 7.01 17.78
CA GLU A 41 4.69 7.24 17.67
C GLU A 41 5.24 6.59 16.40
N ILE A 42 6.28 7.19 15.83
CA ILE A 42 7.14 6.55 14.83
C ILE A 42 8.08 5.64 15.61
N ASP A 43 7.91 4.34 15.47
CA ASP A 43 8.55 3.32 16.33
C ASP A 43 9.87 2.77 15.77
N TRP A 44 10.51 3.53 14.88
CA TRP A 44 11.83 3.23 14.33
C TRP A 44 12.76 4.42 14.46
N GLU A 45 14.06 4.11 14.62
CA GLU A 45 15.14 5.09 14.68
C GLU A 45 16.21 4.71 13.65
N LEU A 46 16.74 5.70 12.95
CA LEU A 46 17.86 5.50 12.05
C LEU A 46 19.18 5.52 12.85
N PRO A 47 20.00 4.45 12.83
CA PRO A 47 21.27 4.46 13.53
C PRO A 47 22.24 5.53 13.00
N GLU A 48 22.80 6.36 13.87
CA GLU A 48 23.65 7.51 13.50
C GLU A 48 25.14 7.18 13.26
N ASP A 49 25.51 5.90 13.27
CA ASP A 49 26.89 5.42 13.18
C ASP A 49 27.54 5.65 11.80
N ARG A 50 26.75 5.85 10.75
CA ARG A 50 27.21 6.09 9.36
C ARG A 50 26.14 6.86 8.56
N PRO A 51 26.51 7.77 7.64
CA PRO A 51 25.53 8.41 6.76
C PRO A 51 24.83 7.41 5.81
N LEU A 52 23.61 7.76 5.39
CA LEU A 52 22.91 7.09 4.30
C LEU A 52 23.51 7.46 2.94
N ASP A 53 23.65 6.48 2.07
CA ASP A 53 24.03 6.66 0.66
C ASP A 53 22.80 6.92 -0.22
N ALA A 54 21.62 6.41 0.16
CA ALA A 54 20.35 6.64 -0.52
C ALA A 54 19.14 6.31 0.38
N VAL A 55 17.98 6.84 -0.01
CA VAL A 55 16.65 6.42 0.47
C VAL A 55 15.83 5.96 -0.74
N VAL A 56 15.03 4.91 -0.61
CA VAL A 56 14.11 4.47 -1.68
C VAL A 56 12.70 4.37 -1.10
N ILE A 57 11.74 5.04 -1.72
CA ILE A 57 10.33 5.07 -1.30
C ILE A 57 9.49 4.34 -2.36
N THR A 58 8.66 3.39 -1.94
CA THR A 58 7.85 2.62 -2.91
C THR A 58 6.59 3.35 -3.34
N HIS A 59 5.92 4.03 -2.41
CA HIS A 59 4.68 4.75 -2.66
C HIS A 59 4.41 5.84 -1.60
N ASP A 60 3.33 6.60 -1.81
CA ASP A 60 3.05 7.87 -1.12
C ASP A 60 2.14 7.76 0.12
N HIS A 61 1.81 6.55 0.58
CA HIS A 61 1.04 6.42 1.81
C HIS A 61 1.86 6.82 3.03
N VAL A 62 1.18 7.39 4.03
CA VAL A 62 1.82 8.01 5.20
C VAL A 62 2.71 7.03 5.97
N ASP A 63 2.36 5.76 6.02
CA ASP A 63 3.14 4.70 6.65
C ASP A 63 4.36 4.25 5.85
N HIS A 64 4.59 4.81 4.65
CA HIS A 64 5.78 4.55 3.82
C HIS A 64 6.62 5.81 3.57
N ILE A 65 6.00 6.99 3.51
CA ILE A 65 6.68 8.27 3.21
C ILE A 65 6.59 9.30 4.34
N GLY A 66 5.70 9.11 5.32
CA GLY A 66 5.27 10.15 6.26
C GLY A 66 6.34 10.67 7.23
N ALA A 67 7.53 10.06 7.27
CA ALA A 67 8.69 10.54 8.01
C ALA A 67 9.82 11.01 7.08
N ALA A 68 9.52 11.28 5.80
CA ALA A 68 10.49 11.80 4.84
C ALA A 68 11.09 13.15 5.30
N ASP A 69 10.36 13.93 6.10
CA ASP A 69 10.83 15.18 6.68
C ASP A 69 11.91 15.00 7.76
N MET A 70 12.07 13.79 8.28
CA MET A 70 13.14 13.42 9.22
C MET A 70 14.44 12.99 8.52
N LEU A 71 14.44 12.90 7.19
CA LEU A 71 15.59 12.41 6.44
C LEU A 71 16.77 13.40 6.47
N PRO A 72 18.03 12.90 6.52
CA PRO A 72 19.20 13.77 6.49
C PRO A 72 19.25 14.65 5.23
N ALA A 73 19.57 15.93 5.40
CA ALA A 73 19.70 16.85 4.27
C ALA A 73 20.76 16.36 3.26
N GLY A 74 20.41 16.40 1.97
CA GLY A 74 21.32 16.03 0.88
C GLY A 74 21.39 14.53 0.57
N VAL A 75 20.70 13.66 1.33
CA VAL A 75 20.54 12.26 0.92
C VAL A 75 19.68 12.18 -0.35
N PRO A 76 20.09 11.42 -1.38
CA PRO A 76 19.25 11.22 -2.55
C PRO A 76 18.08 10.29 -2.23
N VAL A 77 16.86 10.74 -2.53
CA VAL A 77 15.62 9.97 -2.35
C VAL A 77 15.13 9.46 -3.71
N TYR A 78 15.07 8.15 -3.89
CA TYR A 78 14.57 7.52 -5.11
C TYR A 78 13.09 7.23 -4.96
N ALA A 79 12.28 7.81 -5.84
CA ALA A 79 10.84 7.61 -5.90
C ALA A 79 10.36 7.75 -7.34
N THR A 80 9.21 7.17 -7.67
CA THR A 80 8.60 7.40 -8.99
C THR A 80 8.07 8.83 -9.06
N GLU A 81 7.91 9.38 -10.26
CA GLU A 81 7.45 10.77 -10.43
C GLU A 81 6.15 11.08 -9.68
N PRO A 82 5.10 10.23 -9.69
CA PRO A 82 3.91 10.49 -8.89
C PRO A 82 4.19 10.55 -7.38
N VAL A 83 5.01 9.63 -6.87
CA VAL A 83 5.35 9.53 -5.44
C VAL A 83 6.23 10.71 -4.99
N ALA A 84 7.13 11.17 -5.87
CA ALA A 84 8.01 12.30 -5.58
C ALA A 84 7.26 13.61 -5.31
N THR A 85 6.02 13.75 -5.79
CA THR A 85 5.18 14.94 -5.52
C THR A 85 4.77 15.08 -4.05
N ALA A 86 4.84 13.99 -3.27
CA ALA A 86 4.56 13.98 -1.84
C ALA A 86 5.82 14.22 -0.98
N LEU A 87 7.01 14.26 -1.58
CA LEU A 87 8.26 14.53 -0.85
C LEU A 87 8.37 16.02 -0.48
N PRO A 88 8.97 16.35 0.67
CA PRO A 88 9.36 17.72 0.97
C PRO A 88 10.27 18.34 -0.10
N ASP A 89 9.97 19.59 -0.51
CA ASP A 89 10.66 20.31 -1.59
C ASP A 89 12.19 20.41 -1.44
N TYR A 90 12.70 20.34 -0.21
CA TYR A 90 14.13 20.46 0.08
C TYR A 90 14.90 19.15 -0.10
N LEU A 91 14.21 18.00 -0.24
CA LEU A 91 14.85 16.73 -0.49
C LEU A 91 15.24 16.59 -1.96
N GLN A 92 16.43 16.05 -2.21
CA GLN A 92 16.90 15.76 -3.56
C GLN A 92 16.27 14.45 -4.03
N HIS A 93 15.20 14.54 -4.82
CA HIS A 93 14.62 13.35 -5.43
C HIS A 93 15.40 12.91 -6.67
N ARG A 94 15.42 11.60 -6.92
CA ARG A 94 15.93 10.96 -8.13
C ARG A 94 14.85 10.02 -8.68
N PRO A 95 14.67 9.96 -10.01
CA PRO A 95 13.60 9.18 -10.59
C PRO A 95 13.86 7.68 -10.41
N LEU A 96 12.87 7.00 -9.87
CA LEU A 96 12.72 5.55 -9.93
C LEU A 96 11.79 5.21 -11.10
N PRO A 97 12.16 4.29 -12.02
CA PRO A 97 11.25 3.93 -13.10
C PRO A 97 10.04 3.15 -12.56
N LEU A 98 8.88 3.27 -13.23
CA LEU A 98 7.71 2.45 -12.90
C LEU A 98 7.96 0.95 -13.16
N ASN A 99 8.78 0.67 -14.17
CA ASN A 99 9.26 -0.66 -14.52
C ASN A 99 10.64 -0.53 -15.13
N GLY A 100 11.61 -1.29 -14.62
CA GLY A 100 12.95 -1.33 -15.18
C GLY A 100 14.01 -1.52 -14.12
N GLU A 101 15.18 -0.96 -14.37
CA GLU A 101 16.33 -1.10 -13.50
C GLU A 101 17.23 0.13 -13.50
N LEU A 102 17.95 0.30 -12.40
CA LEU A 102 18.90 1.37 -12.17
C LEU A 102 19.96 0.93 -11.18
N GLU A 103 20.98 1.76 -10.97
CA GLU A 103 22.00 1.54 -9.94
C GLU A 103 21.79 2.54 -8.80
N ILE A 104 21.69 2.04 -7.57
CA ILE A 104 21.59 2.83 -6.35
C ILE A 104 22.76 2.46 -5.45
N ALA A 105 23.66 3.42 -5.18
CA ALA A 105 24.85 3.21 -4.34
C ALA A 105 25.69 1.97 -4.73
N GLY A 106 25.83 1.68 -6.04
CA GLY A 106 26.58 0.53 -6.55
C GLY A 106 25.83 -0.81 -6.51
N ILE A 107 24.54 -0.81 -6.15
CA ILE A 107 23.67 -1.98 -6.18
C ILE A 107 22.70 -1.83 -7.35
N ARG A 108 22.62 -2.86 -8.22
CA ARG A 108 21.58 -2.91 -9.24
C ARG A 108 20.23 -3.18 -8.57
N VAL A 109 19.30 -2.27 -8.80
CA VAL A 109 17.92 -2.33 -8.30
C VAL A 109 16.99 -2.45 -9.49
N ARG A 110 16.02 -3.36 -9.40
CA ARG A 110 14.89 -3.44 -10.33
C ARG A 110 13.63 -3.05 -9.61
N CYS A 111 12.69 -2.51 -10.35
CA CYS A 111 11.37 -2.17 -9.87
C CYS A 111 10.32 -2.47 -10.93
N GLY A 112 9.10 -2.67 -10.46
CA GLY A 112 7.92 -2.88 -11.28
C GLY A 112 6.69 -2.45 -10.48
N GLN A 113 5.59 -2.17 -11.17
CA GLN A 113 4.41 -1.65 -10.51
C GLN A 113 3.81 -2.67 -9.53
N ALA A 114 3.34 -2.19 -8.38
CA ALA A 114 2.86 -3.02 -7.28
C ALA A 114 1.33 -3.22 -7.26
N GLY A 115 0.60 -2.60 -8.18
CA GLY A 115 -0.87 -2.76 -8.26
C GLY A 115 -1.64 -2.18 -7.08
N HIS A 116 -1.00 -1.43 -6.18
CA HIS A 116 -1.61 -0.91 -4.96
C HIS A 116 -2.06 0.55 -5.08
N SER A 117 -1.16 1.41 -5.55
CA SER A 117 -1.37 2.85 -5.63
C SER A 117 -0.75 3.44 -6.90
N LEU A 118 -1.04 4.71 -7.16
CA LEU A 118 -0.49 5.40 -8.31
C LEU A 118 1.03 5.58 -8.16
N GLY A 119 1.79 5.05 -9.11
CA GLY A 119 3.25 5.13 -9.08
C GLY A 119 3.90 4.20 -8.07
N GLY A 120 3.12 3.38 -7.35
CA GLY A 120 3.62 2.41 -6.39
C GLY A 120 4.38 1.27 -7.07
N VAL A 121 5.55 0.93 -6.54
CA VAL A 121 6.43 -0.12 -7.09
C VAL A 121 6.94 -1.10 -6.04
N TRP A 122 7.18 -2.34 -6.42
CA TRP A 122 8.02 -3.25 -5.65
C TRP A 122 9.51 -3.01 -5.99
N LEU A 123 10.41 -3.45 -5.11
CA LEU A 123 11.86 -3.34 -5.26
C LEU A 123 12.53 -4.72 -5.26
N HIS A 124 13.52 -4.90 -6.13
CA HIS A 124 14.39 -6.07 -6.16
C HIS A 124 15.85 -5.63 -6.20
N PHE A 125 16.65 -6.05 -5.22
CA PHE A 125 18.07 -5.73 -5.11
C PHE A 125 18.90 -6.94 -5.51
N ASP A 126 19.87 -6.74 -6.41
CA ASP A 126 20.84 -7.77 -6.85
C ASP A 126 21.91 -8.03 -5.78
N ILE A 127 21.49 -8.59 -4.66
CA ILE A 127 22.33 -8.94 -3.50
C ILE A 127 22.05 -10.40 -3.12
N GLY A 128 23.12 -11.18 -2.89
CA GLY A 128 23.03 -12.62 -2.66
C GLY A 128 22.24 -13.34 -3.77
N GLY A 129 21.27 -14.18 -3.38
CA GLY A 129 20.30 -14.81 -4.28
C GLY A 129 19.12 -13.94 -4.70
N GLY A 130 19.16 -12.62 -4.46
CA GLY A 130 18.10 -11.66 -4.70
C GLY A 130 17.33 -11.30 -3.43
N LEU A 131 17.17 -10.00 -3.18
CA LEU A 131 16.37 -9.44 -2.09
C LEU A 131 15.17 -8.71 -2.69
N PHE A 132 13.96 -9.17 -2.40
CA PHE A 132 12.72 -8.57 -2.85
C PHE A 132 11.98 -7.90 -1.69
N TYR A 133 11.51 -6.68 -1.89
CA TYR A 133 10.62 -5.95 -1.01
C TYR A 133 9.38 -5.52 -1.80
N SER A 134 8.20 -5.93 -1.37
CA SER A 134 6.98 -5.67 -2.16
C SER A 134 6.48 -4.23 -2.08
N GLY A 135 6.86 -3.47 -1.04
CA GLY A 135 5.99 -2.37 -0.59
C GLY A 135 4.60 -2.89 -0.26
N ASP A 136 3.60 -2.03 -0.32
CA ASP A 136 2.20 -2.50 -0.43
C ASP A 136 1.90 -2.93 -1.85
N TYR A 137 1.19 -4.06 -2.02
CA TYR A 137 0.85 -4.56 -3.34
C TYR A 137 -0.55 -5.16 -3.42
N SER A 138 -1.11 -5.22 -4.63
CA SER A 138 -2.34 -5.94 -4.90
C SER A 138 -2.26 -6.67 -6.23
N LEU A 139 -2.68 -7.94 -6.23
CA LEU A 139 -2.86 -8.73 -7.44
C LEU A 139 -4.29 -8.63 -7.99
N GLU A 140 -5.21 -7.99 -7.26
CA GLU A 140 -6.64 -7.91 -7.59
C GLU A 140 -7.06 -6.53 -8.10
N SER A 141 -6.15 -5.55 -8.15
CA SER A 141 -6.48 -4.22 -8.67
C SER A 141 -6.88 -4.29 -10.14
N THR A 142 -7.99 -3.63 -10.44
CA THR A 142 -8.49 -3.46 -11.82
C THR A 142 -8.05 -2.13 -12.44
N LEU A 143 -7.39 -1.27 -11.66
CA LEU A 143 -6.91 0.04 -12.08
C LEU A 143 -5.39 0.04 -12.23
N PHE A 144 -4.69 -0.27 -11.14
CA PHE A 144 -3.24 -0.25 -11.09
C PHE A 144 -2.66 -1.57 -11.57
N ARG A 145 -1.55 -1.46 -12.29
CA ARG A 145 -0.85 -2.59 -12.86
C ARG A 145 0.05 -3.26 -11.82
N PHE A 146 0.11 -4.59 -11.84
CA PHE A 146 1.14 -5.36 -11.14
C PHE A 146 2.10 -5.97 -12.16
N ASP A 147 3.38 -5.64 -12.07
CA ASP A 147 4.41 -6.23 -12.94
C ASP A 147 5.03 -7.47 -12.28
N PRO A 148 5.19 -8.61 -12.99
CA PRO A 148 5.80 -9.80 -12.42
C PRO A 148 7.27 -9.58 -12.04
N PRO A 149 7.69 -9.88 -10.80
CA PRO A 149 9.08 -9.73 -10.39
C PRO A 149 9.97 -10.89 -10.84
N PRO A 150 11.30 -10.69 -10.94
CA PRO A 150 12.25 -11.76 -11.14
C PRO A 150 12.40 -12.61 -9.85
N PRO A 151 13.00 -13.81 -9.94
CA PRO A 151 13.27 -14.64 -8.76
C PRO A 151 14.08 -13.91 -7.68
N ALA A 152 13.80 -14.23 -6.41
CA ALA A 152 14.51 -13.72 -5.25
C ALA A 152 14.55 -14.76 -4.15
N GLU A 153 15.73 -14.98 -3.54
CA GLU A 153 15.87 -15.92 -2.44
C GLU A 153 15.19 -15.43 -1.15
N LEU A 154 15.30 -14.13 -0.87
CA LEU A 154 14.70 -13.47 0.29
C LEU A 154 13.60 -12.51 -0.17
N ALA A 155 12.39 -12.68 0.36
CA ALA A 155 11.24 -11.85 0.08
C ALA A 155 10.67 -11.26 1.38
N LEU A 156 10.48 -9.95 1.40
CA LEU A 156 9.74 -9.22 2.42
C LEU A 156 8.44 -8.75 1.81
N LEU A 157 7.34 -9.32 2.27
CA LEU A 157 6.04 -9.20 1.62
C LEU A 157 5.06 -8.47 2.55
N ASP A 158 4.33 -7.50 1.99
CA ASP A 158 3.14 -6.92 2.62
C ASP A 158 2.18 -8.04 2.94
N ALA A 159 1.83 -8.15 4.21
CA ALA A 159 0.87 -9.08 4.73
C ALA A 159 -0.18 -8.37 5.60
N SER A 160 -0.53 -7.13 5.26
CA SER A 160 -1.48 -6.27 5.98
C SER A 160 -2.85 -6.93 6.22
N TYR A 161 -3.24 -7.91 5.40
CA TYR A 161 -4.48 -8.69 5.58
C TYR A 161 -4.28 -9.99 6.37
N GLY A 162 -3.04 -10.31 6.74
CA GLY A 162 -2.65 -11.50 7.46
C GLY A 162 -3.06 -12.77 6.72
N LEU A 163 -3.91 -13.56 7.36
CA LEU A 163 -4.41 -14.83 6.84
C LEU A 163 -5.83 -14.73 6.23
N TYR A 164 -6.30 -13.51 5.93
CA TYR A 164 -7.54 -13.28 5.20
C TYR A 164 -7.39 -13.72 3.75
N ASP A 165 -8.40 -14.41 3.21
CA ASP A 165 -8.30 -15.02 1.87
C ASP A 165 -9.51 -14.80 0.94
N ASN A 166 -10.47 -13.97 1.34
CA ASN A 166 -11.68 -13.78 0.54
C ASN A 166 -11.38 -12.89 -0.68
N PRO A 167 -11.69 -13.34 -1.92
CA PRO A 167 -11.36 -12.63 -3.15
C PRO A 167 -12.15 -11.33 -3.33
N GLN A 168 -11.60 -10.43 -4.13
CA GLN A 168 -12.24 -9.16 -4.48
C GLN A 168 -13.58 -9.35 -5.22
N THR A 169 -13.79 -10.49 -5.89
CA THR A 169 -15.08 -10.86 -6.48
C THR A 169 -16.18 -10.99 -5.42
N ASP A 170 -15.87 -11.61 -4.29
CA ASP A 170 -16.82 -11.87 -3.22
C ASP A 170 -17.04 -10.60 -2.39
N CYS A 171 -15.99 -9.81 -2.16
CA CYS A 171 -16.08 -8.46 -1.60
C CYS A 171 -17.04 -7.57 -2.42
N ARG A 172 -16.88 -7.53 -3.74
CA ARG A 172 -17.76 -6.77 -4.64
C ARG A 172 -19.19 -7.30 -4.63
N ALA A 173 -19.39 -8.61 -4.62
CA ALA A 173 -20.73 -9.20 -4.52
C ALA A 173 -21.43 -8.84 -3.20
N ALA A 174 -20.70 -8.87 -2.09
CA ALA A 174 -21.20 -8.47 -0.78
C ALA A 174 -21.59 -6.98 -0.74
N LEU A 175 -20.75 -6.10 -1.33
CA LEU A 175 -21.07 -4.68 -1.43
C LEU A 175 -22.28 -4.45 -2.35
N GLN A 176 -22.31 -5.06 -3.53
CA GLN A 176 -23.41 -4.94 -4.49
C GLN A 176 -24.77 -5.32 -3.87
N ALA A 177 -24.82 -6.38 -3.06
CA ALA A 177 -26.02 -6.78 -2.34
C ALA A 177 -26.52 -5.74 -1.34
N ARG A 178 -25.68 -4.79 -0.93
CA ARG A 178 -26.09 -3.64 -0.09
C ARG A 178 -26.56 -2.45 -0.91
N LEU A 179 -26.16 -2.35 -2.18
CA LEU A 179 -26.47 -1.19 -3.03
C LEU A 179 -27.93 -1.17 -3.53
N GLU A 180 -28.87 -1.87 -2.90
CA GLU A 180 -30.31 -1.63 -3.09
C GLU A 180 -30.76 -0.33 -2.41
N GLN A 181 -30.04 0.11 -1.38
CA GLN A 181 -30.32 1.34 -0.64
C GLN A 181 -29.32 2.45 -1.05
N PRO A 182 -29.75 3.73 -1.04
CA PRO A 182 -28.83 4.85 -1.22
C PRO A 182 -27.64 4.75 -0.24
N THR A 183 -26.43 4.84 -0.77
CA THR A 183 -25.22 4.49 -0.02
C THR A 183 -24.20 5.61 -0.05
N LEU A 184 -23.59 5.88 1.11
CA LEU A 184 -22.44 6.75 1.28
C LEU A 184 -21.20 5.89 1.53
N LEU A 185 -20.16 6.10 0.72
CA LEU A 185 -18.89 5.38 0.77
C LEU A 185 -17.76 6.38 1.07
N PRO A 186 -17.30 6.46 2.33
CA PRO A 186 -16.08 7.17 2.69
C PRO A 186 -14.88 6.39 2.14
N VAL A 187 -14.08 7.02 1.29
CA VAL A 187 -12.99 6.37 0.54
C VAL A 187 -11.75 7.26 0.48
N PRO A 188 -10.54 6.67 0.37
CA PRO A 188 -9.37 7.41 -0.08
C PRO A 188 -9.63 7.98 -1.48
N ALA A 189 -9.34 9.26 -1.68
CA ALA A 189 -9.58 9.95 -2.94
C ALA A 189 -8.71 9.40 -4.07
N SER A 190 -7.45 9.07 -3.77
CA SER A 190 -6.56 8.32 -4.66
C SER A 190 -6.83 6.82 -4.51
N GLY A 191 -6.75 6.08 -5.61
CA GLY A 191 -6.92 4.62 -5.62
C GLY A 191 -8.37 4.15 -5.50
N ARG A 192 -8.85 3.84 -4.28
CA ARG A 192 -10.10 3.10 -4.08
C ARG A 192 -11.34 3.82 -4.62
N ALA A 193 -11.44 5.14 -4.47
CA ALA A 193 -12.54 5.90 -5.06
C ALA A 193 -12.67 5.63 -6.57
N LEU A 194 -11.55 5.57 -7.28
CA LEU A 194 -11.51 5.43 -8.73
C LEU A 194 -11.73 3.98 -9.17
N GLU A 195 -11.20 3.00 -8.43
CA GLU A 195 -11.55 1.59 -8.65
C GLU A 195 -13.04 1.33 -8.45
N MET A 196 -13.63 1.90 -7.40
CA MET A 196 -15.06 1.76 -7.13
C MET A 196 -15.90 2.48 -8.18
N ALA A 197 -15.51 3.68 -8.62
CA ALA A 197 -16.21 4.39 -9.69
C ALA A 197 -16.20 3.59 -11.01
N LEU A 198 -15.05 3.03 -11.40
CA LEU A 198 -14.94 2.15 -12.57
C LEU A 198 -15.83 0.90 -12.46
N TRP A 199 -15.91 0.30 -11.27
CA TRP A 199 -16.77 -0.85 -11.02
C TRP A 199 -18.26 -0.48 -11.01
N LEU A 200 -18.64 0.63 -10.37
CA LEU A 200 -20.04 1.10 -10.33
C LEU A 200 -20.54 1.43 -11.74
N ASP A 201 -19.71 2.06 -12.57
CA ASP A 201 -19.97 2.33 -13.98
C ASP A 201 -20.19 1.04 -14.79
N GLU A 202 -19.34 0.02 -14.60
CA GLU A 202 -19.53 -1.31 -15.21
C GLU A 202 -20.86 -1.97 -14.81
N GLN A 203 -21.31 -1.77 -13.56
CA GLN A 203 -22.58 -2.30 -13.07
C GLN A 203 -23.79 -1.47 -13.49
N GLY A 204 -23.59 -0.30 -14.11
CA GLY A 204 -24.66 0.64 -14.43
C GLY A 204 -25.32 1.24 -13.17
N ILE A 205 -24.60 1.29 -12.05
CA ILE A 205 -25.09 1.86 -10.80
C ILE A 205 -24.84 3.36 -10.82
N ASP A 206 -25.87 4.14 -10.51
CA ASP A 206 -25.78 5.60 -10.43
C ASP A 206 -24.85 6.06 -9.31
N TRP A 207 -23.83 6.85 -9.63
CA TRP A 207 -22.81 7.29 -8.69
C TRP A 207 -22.32 8.73 -8.93
N ALA A 208 -21.94 9.40 -7.85
CA ALA A 208 -21.17 10.65 -7.89
C ALA A 208 -20.00 10.59 -6.90
N MET A 209 -19.02 11.45 -7.14
CA MET A 209 -17.87 11.63 -6.24
C MET A 209 -17.70 13.09 -5.86
N ASP A 210 -17.06 13.35 -4.72
CA ASP A 210 -16.74 14.70 -4.29
C ASP A 210 -15.59 15.31 -5.10
N GLN A 211 -15.33 16.61 -4.88
CA GLN A 211 -14.29 17.33 -5.62
C GLN A 211 -12.90 16.71 -5.41
N ARG A 212 -12.60 16.24 -4.18
CA ARG A 212 -11.30 15.64 -3.88
C ARG A 212 -11.06 14.38 -4.71
N CYS A 213 -12.07 13.51 -4.86
CA CYS A 213 -11.98 12.34 -5.74
C CYS A 213 -11.94 12.75 -7.23
N ALA A 214 -12.70 13.78 -7.62
CA ALA A 214 -12.73 14.27 -9.00
C ALA A 214 -11.36 14.81 -9.45
N ASP A 215 -10.67 15.57 -8.59
CA ASP A 215 -9.32 16.09 -8.87
C ASP A 215 -8.31 14.95 -9.11
N GLN A 216 -8.46 13.84 -8.38
CA GLN A 216 -7.64 12.63 -8.57
C GLN A 216 -7.97 11.92 -9.88
N LEU A 217 -9.24 11.85 -10.26
CA LEU A 217 -9.65 11.33 -11.57
C LEU A 217 -9.03 12.15 -12.72
N ASP A 218 -9.06 13.47 -12.62
CA ASP A 218 -8.49 14.37 -13.63
C ASP A 218 -6.96 14.23 -13.71
N THR A 219 -6.30 14.03 -12.57
CA THR A 219 -4.87 13.70 -12.53
C THR A 219 -4.60 12.38 -13.26
N LEU A 220 -5.35 11.31 -12.98
CA LEU A 220 -5.17 10.01 -13.65
C LEU A 220 -5.39 10.08 -15.16
N LYS A 221 -6.37 10.87 -15.63
CA LYS A 221 -6.64 11.06 -17.08
C LYS A 221 -5.44 11.66 -17.83
N CYS A 222 -4.58 12.40 -17.15
CA CYS A 222 -3.39 13.01 -17.74
C CYS A 222 -2.17 12.07 -17.80
N LEU A 223 -2.20 10.93 -17.11
CA LEU A 223 -1.06 10.01 -17.02
C LEU A 223 -0.94 9.09 -18.24
N PRO A 224 0.26 8.57 -18.55
CA PRO A 224 0.46 7.63 -19.65
C PRO A 224 -0.24 6.28 -19.41
N GLU A 225 -0.56 5.55 -20.48
CA GLU A 225 -1.23 4.24 -20.40
C GLU A 225 -0.45 3.21 -19.55
N GLY A 226 0.88 3.30 -19.54
CA GLY A 226 1.76 2.39 -18.79
C GLY A 226 1.55 2.39 -17.28
N CYS A 227 0.84 3.37 -16.71
CA CYS A 227 0.51 3.43 -15.28
C CYS A 227 -0.68 2.53 -14.88
N PHE A 228 -1.42 2.00 -15.85
CA PHE A 228 -2.69 1.32 -15.61
C PHE A 228 -2.71 -0.09 -16.18
N GLN A 229 -3.69 -0.87 -15.75
CA GLN A 229 -4.03 -2.12 -16.43
C GLN A 229 -4.41 -1.85 -17.90
N PRO A 230 -4.11 -2.77 -18.84
CA PRO A 230 -4.42 -2.59 -20.25
C PRO A 230 -5.89 -2.22 -20.49
N GLY A 231 -6.13 -1.18 -21.28
CA GLY A 231 -7.49 -0.70 -21.63
C GLY A 231 -8.18 0.15 -20.56
N VAL A 232 -7.62 0.31 -19.36
CA VAL A 232 -8.23 1.14 -18.31
C VAL A 232 -8.19 2.62 -18.64
N ARG A 233 -7.15 3.11 -19.35
CA ARG A 233 -7.06 4.51 -19.75
C ARG A 233 -8.30 4.99 -20.51
N GLU A 234 -8.73 4.23 -21.52
CA GLU A 234 -9.93 4.57 -22.31
C GLU A 234 -11.19 4.57 -21.44
N ARG A 235 -11.24 3.71 -20.41
CA ARG A 235 -12.35 3.68 -19.46
C ARG A 235 -12.35 4.91 -18.56
N LEU A 236 -11.19 5.31 -18.05
CA LEU A 236 -11.03 6.54 -17.25
C LEU A 236 -11.43 7.78 -18.07
N GLU A 237 -11.06 7.85 -19.34
CA GLU A 237 -11.42 8.95 -20.24
C GLU A 237 -12.95 9.08 -20.43
N ARG A 238 -13.66 7.94 -20.45
CA ARG A 238 -15.13 7.91 -20.56
C ARG A 238 -15.86 8.01 -19.23
N LEU A 239 -15.16 7.81 -18.11
CA LEU A 239 -15.76 7.76 -16.79
C LEU A 239 -16.35 9.13 -16.42
N SER A 240 -17.66 9.17 -16.22
CA SER A 240 -18.41 10.37 -15.86
C SER A 240 -19.51 10.00 -14.87
N GLY A 241 -19.42 10.51 -13.64
CA GLY A 241 -20.49 10.35 -12.65
C GLY A 241 -21.72 11.19 -12.99
N SER A 242 -22.84 10.91 -12.31
CA SER A 242 -24.12 11.63 -12.47
C SER A 242 -24.15 13.02 -11.81
N GLY A 243 -23.04 13.42 -11.18
CA GLY A 243 -22.69 14.79 -10.85
C GLY A 243 -23.10 15.27 -9.45
N SER A 244 -24.25 14.86 -8.92
CA SER A 244 -24.74 15.36 -7.61
C SER A 244 -24.65 14.30 -6.52
N LEU A 245 -23.76 14.50 -5.53
CA LEU A 245 -23.67 13.66 -4.33
C LEU A 245 -25.02 13.49 -3.63
N ASP A 246 -25.81 14.57 -3.56
CA ASP A 246 -27.10 14.59 -2.88
C ASP A 246 -28.16 13.69 -3.53
N ARG A 247 -28.09 13.49 -4.85
CA ARG A 247 -29.10 12.79 -5.66
C ARG A 247 -28.68 11.41 -6.10
N SER A 248 -27.38 11.18 -6.24
CA SER A 248 -26.85 9.94 -6.80
C SER A 248 -27.15 8.76 -5.89
N HIS A 249 -27.37 7.57 -6.43
CA HIS A 249 -27.63 6.39 -5.60
C HIS A 249 -26.43 6.03 -4.70
N VAL A 250 -25.22 6.11 -5.24
CA VAL A 250 -23.96 5.95 -4.49
C VAL A 250 -23.17 7.27 -4.46
N ALA A 251 -22.72 7.67 -3.28
CA ALA A 251 -21.86 8.84 -3.08
C ALA A 251 -20.48 8.38 -2.60
N LEU A 252 -19.44 8.60 -3.42
CA LEU A 252 -18.04 8.40 -3.07
C LEU A 252 -17.48 9.70 -2.49
N VAL A 253 -16.98 9.69 -1.26
CA VAL A 253 -16.48 10.90 -0.61
C VAL A 253 -15.06 10.67 -0.12
N GLY A 254 -14.15 11.58 -0.48
CA GLY A 254 -12.70 11.54 -0.26
C GLY A 254 -12.30 11.78 1.20
N SER A 255 -12.94 11.07 2.12
CA SER A 255 -12.76 11.16 3.57
C SER A 255 -12.89 9.76 4.17
N PRO A 256 -11.83 8.92 4.12
CA PRO A 256 -11.91 7.54 4.58
C PRO A 256 -12.23 7.38 6.08
N GLU A 257 -11.97 8.40 6.90
CA GLU A 257 -12.35 8.48 8.32
C GLU A 257 -13.85 8.79 8.49
N GLY A 258 -14.46 9.39 7.47
CA GLY A 258 -15.79 9.99 7.52
C GLY A 258 -15.86 11.29 8.33
N LEU A 259 -14.82 12.11 8.22
CA LEU A 259 -14.72 13.46 8.81
C LEU A 259 -14.71 14.55 7.73
N GLY A 260 -15.28 15.71 8.05
CA GLY A 260 -15.27 16.87 7.16
C GLY A 260 -16.66 17.32 6.72
N GLU A 261 -16.76 18.60 6.37
CA GLU A 261 -18.03 19.31 6.18
C GLU A 261 -19.00 18.57 5.24
N GLU A 262 -18.53 18.14 4.06
CA GLU A 262 -19.39 17.51 3.06
C GLU A 262 -19.88 16.12 3.50
N ILE A 263 -19.01 15.28 4.07
CA ILE A 263 -19.43 13.94 4.50
C ILE A 263 -20.32 13.99 5.75
N GLU A 264 -20.02 14.87 6.70
CA GLU A 264 -20.84 15.04 7.90
C GLU A 264 -22.22 15.60 7.55
N ARG A 265 -22.31 16.52 6.59
CA ARG A 265 -23.57 17.01 6.02
C ARG A 265 -24.39 15.87 5.41
N LEU A 266 -23.77 14.99 4.62
CA LEU A 266 -24.44 13.84 4.00
C LEU A 266 -24.88 12.79 5.04
N ILE A 267 -24.05 12.53 6.06
CA ILE A 267 -24.42 11.64 7.19
C ILE A 267 -25.62 12.21 7.96
N ALA A 268 -25.62 13.52 8.24
CA ALA A 268 -26.68 14.18 9.01
C ALA A 268 -28.06 14.15 8.32
N ARG A 269 -28.12 13.97 7.00
CA ARG A 269 -29.39 13.78 6.27
C ARG A 269 -30.13 12.49 6.68
N GLY A 270 -29.39 11.44 7.06
CA GLY A 270 -29.95 10.18 7.54
C GLY A 270 -30.76 9.39 6.49
N ASP A 271 -30.62 9.70 5.21
CA ASP A 271 -31.36 9.08 4.11
C ASP A 271 -30.53 8.07 3.31
N ARG A 272 -29.32 7.78 3.78
CA ARG A 272 -28.35 6.87 3.16
C ARG A 272 -27.74 5.97 4.23
N GLN A 273 -27.42 4.73 3.85
CA GLN A 273 -26.56 3.89 4.69
C GLN A 273 -25.10 4.31 4.54
N LEU A 274 -24.32 4.21 5.61
CA LEU A 274 -22.88 4.47 5.64
C LEU A 274 -22.12 3.13 5.62
N ILE A 275 -21.24 2.95 4.63
CA ILE A 275 -20.42 1.73 4.52
C ILE A 275 -18.93 2.10 4.37
N TYR A 276 -18.14 1.71 5.37
CA TYR A 276 -16.68 1.79 5.31
C TYR A 276 -16.09 0.58 4.59
N THR A 277 -15.04 0.80 3.78
CA THR A 277 -14.54 -0.25 2.86
C THR A 277 -13.08 -0.63 2.97
N GLY A 278 -12.34 -0.04 3.93
CA GLY A 278 -10.93 -0.38 4.13
C GLY A 278 -10.54 -0.30 5.60
N TYR A 279 -9.34 0.24 5.86
CA TYR A 279 -8.92 0.53 7.23
C TYR A 279 -9.98 1.36 7.96
N THR A 280 -10.20 1.07 9.24
CA THR A 280 -11.14 1.80 10.10
C THR A 280 -10.39 2.59 11.18
N PRO A 281 -10.07 3.87 10.89
CA PRO A 281 -9.59 4.82 11.88
C PRO A 281 -10.56 4.93 13.07
N PRO A 282 -10.16 5.54 14.21
CA PRO A 282 -10.93 5.51 15.45
C PRO A 282 -12.40 5.90 15.31
N LYS A 283 -12.72 6.96 14.56
CA LYS A 283 -14.11 7.36 14.27
C LYS A 283 -14.87 6.29 13.49
N ALA A 284 -14.32 5.83 12.37
CA ALA A 284 -14.95 4.82 11.52
C ALA A 284 -15.21 3.51 12.30
N ARG A 285 -14.27 3.15 13.17
CA ARG A 285 -14.41 2.01 14.09
C ARG A 285 -15.57 2.21 15.06
N ALA A 286 -15.66 3.38 15.70
CA ALA A 286 -16.77 3.72 16.60
C ALA A 286 -18.12 3.71 15.87
N ASP A 287 -18.20 4.28 14.66
CA ASP A 287 -19.43 4.26 13.86
C ASP A 287 -19.92 2.83 13.56
N VAL A 288 -19.01 1.89 13.30
CA VAL A 288 -19.33 0.48 13.07
C VAL A 288 -19.73 -0.23 14.37
N GLU A 289 -18.98 -0.03 15.45
CA GLU A 289 -19.24 -0.65 16.76
C GLU A 289 -20.57 -0.18 17.37
N GLU A 290 -20.95 1.07 17.14
CA GLU A 290 -22.20 1.68 17.62
C GLU A 290 -23.37 1.47 16.64
N GLY A 291 -23.16 0.73 15.55
CA GLY A 291 -24.19 0.37 14.58
C GLY A 291 -24.68 1.52 13.69
N ARG A 292 -23.95 2.64 13.63
CA ARG A 292 -24.23 3.77 12.72
C ARG A 292 -23.76 3.52 11.29
N ALA A 293 -22.77 2.63 11.12
CA ALA A 293 -22.23 2.25 9.82
C ALA A 293 -22.07 0.72 9.72
N SER A 294 -21.98 0.23 8.49
CA SER A 294 -21.49 -1.12 8.21
C SER A 294 -20.06 -1.08 7.71
N TRP A 295 -19.36 -2.21 7.77
CA TRP A 295 -18.03 -2.36 7.18
C TRP A 295 -18.01 -3.55 6.22
N LEU A 296 -17.59 -3.29 4.98
CA LEU A 296 -17.44 -4.30 3.92
C LEU A 296 -16.14 -4.07 3.18
N ARG A 297 -15.20 -5.00 3.27
CA ARG A 297 -13.86 -4.85 2.71
C ARG A 297 -13.89 -4.67 1.18
N TRP A 298 -13.02 -3.80 0.70
CA TRP A 298 -12.50 -3.74 -0.67
C TRP A 298 -11.00 -4.01 -0.62
N ASN A 299 -10.56 -5.09 -1.27
CA ASN A 299 -9.17 -5.53 -1.23
C ASN A 299 -8.27 -4.55 -1.99
N VAL A 300 -7.24 -4.06 -1.30
CA VAL A 300 -6.15 -3.25 -1.86
C VAL A 300 -4.76 -3.75 -1.42
N HIS A 301 -4.72 -4.82 -0.63
CA HIS A 301 -3.51 -5.52 -0.16
C HIS A 301 -3.66 -7.01 -0.50
N PRO A 302 -2.59 -7.83 -0.43
CA PRO A 302 -2.69 -9.22 -0.86
C PRO A 302 -3.50 -10.04 0.13
N ARG A 303 -4.23 -11.01 -0.41
CA ARG A 303 -4.79 -12.11 0.38
C ARG A 303 -3.69 -13.10 0.75
N SER A 304 -4.01 -14.02 1.64
CA SER A 304 -3.06 -15.10 2.00
C SER A 304 -2.65 -15.96 0.80
N SER A 305 -3.57 -16.24 -0.13
CA SER A 305 -3.29 -16.94 -1.38
C SER A 305 -2.40 -16.12 -2.33
N ASP A 306 -2.54 -14.79 -2.34
CA ASP A 306 -1.68 -13.90 -3.13
C ASP A 306 -0.26 -13.83 -2.56
N LEU A 307 -0.13 -13.78 -1.22
CA LEU A 307 1.14 -13.92 -0.51
C LEU A 307 1.89 -15.20 -0.88
N ARG A 308 1.19 -16.34 -0.82
CA ARG A 308 1.76 -17.63 -1.23
C ARG A 308 2.15 -17.62 -2.70
N ARG A 309 1.27 -17.13 -3.57
CA ARG A 309 1.52 -17.05 -5.01
C ARG A 309 2.76 -16.20 -5.32
N LEU A 310 2.93 -15.06 -4.66
CA LEU A 310 4.08 -14.19 -4.89
C LEU A 310 5.38 -14.84 -4.39
N SER A 311 5.34 -15.49 -3.21
CA SER A 311 6.46 -16.29 -2.70
C SER A 311 6.88 -17.39 -3.69
N ASP A 312 5.91 -18.10 -4.29
CA ASP A 312 6.15 -19.13 -5.30
C ASP A 312 6.71 -18.56 -6.61
N ILE A 313 6.19 -17.41 -7.10
CA ILE A 313 6.70 -16.71 -8.30
C ILE A 313 8.16 -16.32 -8.13
N LEU A 314 8.51 -15.82 -6.93
CA LEU A 314 9.89 -15.45 -6.59
C LEU A 314 10.79 -16.68 -6.42
N GLY A 315 10.22 -17.86 -6.17
CA GLY A 315 10.99 -19.03 -5.74
C GLY A 315 11.67 -18.81 -4.39
N ALA A 316 11.05 -18.01 -3.52
CA ALA A 316 11.66 -17.54 -2.29
C ALA A 316 11.91 -18.70 -1.31
N ARG A 317 13.14 -18.76 -0.78
CA ARG A 317 13.50 -19.71 0.29
C ARG A 317 13.26 -19.11 1.67
N ARG A 318 13.24 -17.77 1.75
CA ARG A 318 12.99 -17.01 2.97
C ARG A 318 11.95 -15.94 2.65
N THR A 319 10.78 -16.04 3.25
CA THR A 319 9.66 -15.11 3.12
C THR A 319 9.32 -14.56 4.50
N VAL A 320 9.42 -13.24 4.64
CA VAL A 320 9.09 -12.50 5.86
C VAL A 320 7.79 -11.73 5.61
N PRO A 321 6.66 -12.12 6.23
CA PRO A 321 5.45 -11.32 6.17
C PRO A 321 5.59 -10.09 7.07
N LEU A 322 5.30 -8.92 6.52
CA LEU A 322 5.36 -7.62 7.21
C LEU A 322 3.94 -7.06 7.47
N PHE A 323 3.88 -6.05 8.34
CA PHE A 323 2.69 -5.25 8.66
C PHE A 323 1.55 -6.05 9.29
N THR A 324 1.86 -7.18 9.93
CA THR A 324 0.86 -8.08 10.51
C THR A 324 1.38 -8.89 11.68
N GLY A 325 0.45 -9.38 12.50
CA GLY A 325 0.74 -10.33 13.56
C GLY A 325 0.94 -11.75 12.99
N LEU A 326 1.97 -12.43 13.47
CA LEU A 326 2.30 -13.79 13.01
C LEU A 326 1.75 -14.91 13.90
N GLU A 327 0.92 -14.59 14.89
CA GLU A 327 0.29 -15.59 15.75
C GLU A 327 -1.13 -15.97 15.28
N PRO A 328 -1.50 -17.28 15.24
CA PRO A 328 -0.66 -18.43 15.58
C PRO A 328 0.28 -18.82 14.43
N LEU A 329 1.57 -19.04 14.75
CA LEU A 329 2.61 -19.41 13.76
C LEU A 329 2.29 -20.69 12.96
N THR A 330 1.49 -21.59 13.51
CA THR A 330 1.09 -22.83 12.83
C THR A 330 0.33 -22.57 11.53
N ARG A 331 -0.50 -21.51 11.48
CA ARG A 331 -1.24 -21.16 10.27
C ARG A 331 -0.34 -20.51 9.21
N TRP A 332 0.62 -19.70 9.63
CA TRP A 332 1.63 -19.13 8.72
C TRP A 332 2.52 -20.20 8.11
N ARG A 333 2.93 -21.20 8.91
CA ARG A 333 3.66 -22.37 8.40
C ARG A 333 2.83 -23.20 7.43
N ALA A 334 1.53 -23.33 7.67
CA ALA A 334 0.63 -24.01 6.72
C ALA A 334 0.53 -23.25 5.38
N LEU A 335 0.59 -21.92 5.40
CA LEU A 335 0.52 -21.08 4.21
C LEU A 335 1.83 -21.11 3.39
N LEU A 336 2.95 -20.76 4.04
CA LEU A 336 4.25 -20.51 3.39
C LEU A 336 5.22 -21.68 3.50
N GLY A 337 4.89 -22.73 4.26
CA GLY A 337 5.74 -23.92 4.41
C GLY A 337 7.13 -23.58 4.95
N ASP A 338 8.15 -24.22 4.36
CA ASP A 338 9.55 -24.01 4.70
C ASP A 338 10.08 -22.63 4.30
N ALA A 339 9.36 -21.91 3.43
CA ALA A 339 9.74 -20.56 3.03
C ALA A 339 9.46 -19.54 4.15
N LEU A 340 8.57 -19.83 5.12
CA LEU A 340 8.34 -18.90 6.23
C LEU A 340 9.64 -18.68 7.02
N TYR A 341 10.13 -17.44 7.01
CA TYR A 341 11.33 -17.04 7.72
C TYR A 341 11.00 -16.06 8.84
N LEU A 342 11.46 -16.38 10.06
CA LEU A 342 11.34 -15.54 11.23
C LEU A 342 12.74 -15.08 11.65
N PRO A 343 13.08 -13.79 11.51
CA PRO A 343 14.36 -13.26 11.99
C PRO A 343 14.53 -13.49 13.50
N ALA A 344 15.66 -14.09 13.90
CA ALA A 344 15.87 -14.63 15.25
C ALA A 344 15.80 -13.58 16.38
N GLN A 345 16.25 -12.35 16.16
CA GLN A 345 16.33 -11.32 17.20
C GLN A 345 14.99 -10.57 17.41
N GLY A 346 14.24 -10.29 16.35
CA GLY A 346 12.96 -9.56 16.46
C GLY A 346 11.83 -10.39 17.09
N TRP A 347 11.73 -11.66 16.70
CA TRP A 347 10.60 -12.49 17.11
C TRP A 347 10.67 -12.91 18.60
N ALA A 348 11.86 -13.29 19.09
CA ALA A 348 12.03 -13.78 20.45
C ALA A 348 11.88 -12.67 21.51
N ALA A 349 12.24 -11.43 21.17
CA ALA A 349 12.17 -10.28 22.07
C ALA A 349 10.84 -9.51 21.99
N ARG A 350 9.94 -9.87 21.06
CA ARG A 350 8.82 -9.00 20.62
C ARG A 350 9.33 -7.58 20.24
N SER A 351 10.57 -7.46 19.80
CA SER A 351 11.12 -6.20 19.31
C SER A 351 10.77 -6.03 17.85
N THR A 352 10.45 -4.81 17.45
CA THR A 352 10.23 -4.41 16.05
C THR A 352 11.51 -4.56 15.22
N ASN A 353 12.68 -4.45 15.85
CA ASN A 353 13.96 -4.54 15.16
C ASN A 353 14.40 -6.00 14.92
N ALA A 354 14.81 -6.32 13.69
CA ALA A 354 15.42 -7.61 13.39
C ALA A 354 16.44 -7.56 12.24
N ALA A 355 17.59 -8.20 12.44
CA ALA A 355 18.63 -8.30 11.41
C ALA A 355 18.59 -9.65 10.66
N ILE A 356 18.85 -9.58 9.35
CA ILE A 356 18.96 -10.72 8.43
C ILE A 356 20.28 -10.61 7.68
N SER A 357 21.09 -11.68 7.75
CA SER A 357 22.28 -11.81 6.91
C SER A 357 21.93 -12.33 5.53
N ILE A 358 22.53 -11.74 4.52
CA ILE A 358 22.40 -12.09 3.10
C ILE A 358 23.81 -12.37 2.59
N ASP A 359 24.09 -13.59 2.16
CA ASP A 359 25.42 -14.03 1.71
C ASP A 359 25.55 -13.97 0.18
#